data_AF-A0A8D8VRB7-F1
#
_entry.id   AF-A0A8D8VRB7-F1
#
_cell.length_a   1.000
_cell.length_b   1.000
_cell.length_c   1.000
_cell.angle_alpha   90.00
_cell.angle_beta   90.00
_cell.angle_gamma   90.00
#
_symmetry.space_group_name_H-M   'P 1'
#
loop_
_entity.id
_entity.type
_entity.pdbx_description
1 polymer ?
#
loop_
_entity_poly.entity_id
_entity_poly.type
_entity_poly.pdbx_seq_one_letter_code
_entity_poly.pdbx_strand_id
1 'polypeptide(L)'
;SSIQDAAEHINHIRDVAGVDSVGLGAGYDGINFTPTGLEDVSSYPALFAQLVGSGKWNTEDLKKLAGLNFLRVLREVEKVKDDMARSGAEPFEDNIATKYLKGRTNCTSEDPFQKKN
;
A
#
# COMPACT_ATOMS: atom_id res chain seq x y z
N SER A 1 -5.82 13.99 15.12
CA SER A 1 -4.83 13.87 14.05
C SER A 1 -5.12 14.94 13.02
N SER A 2 -4.07 15.53 12.45
CA SER A 2 -4.08 16.64 11.50
C SER A 2 -3.10 16.38 10.36
N ILE A 3 -3.15 17.23 9.34
CA ILE A 3 -2.17 17.25 8.24
C ILE A 3 -0.72 17.40 8.73
N GLN A 4 -0.50 18.10 9.85
CA GLN A 4 0.82 18.25 10.45
C GLN A 4 1.34 16.91 11.01
N ASP A 5 0.47 16.17 11.70
CA ASP A 5 0.82 14.84 12.24
C ASP A 5 1.19 13.88 11.09
N ALA A 6 0.45 13.94 9.97
CA ALA A 6 0.77 13.15 8.77
C ALA A 6 2.12 13.54 8.16
N ALA A 7 2.41 14.84 8.04
CA ALA A 7 3.68 15.34 7.53
C ALA A 7 4.87 14.94 8.43
N GLU A 8 4.69 14.95 9.76
CA GLU A 8 5.69 14.49 10.72
C GLU A 8 5.99 13.00 10.59
N HIS A 9 4.96 12.16 10.41
CA HIS A 9 5.14 10.74 10.13
C HIS A 9 5.92 10.50 8.83
N ILE A 10 5.58 11.22 7.76
CA ILE A 10 6.28 11.14 6.47
C ILE A 10 7.77 11.53 6.64
N ASN A 11 8.03 12.61 7.38
CA ASN A 11 9.39 13.06 7.67
C ASN A 11 10.17 12.03 8.49
N HIS A 12 9.56 11.43 9.51
CA HIS A 12 10.20 10.40 10.31
C HIS A 12 10.63 9.19 9.47
N ILE A 13 9.74 8.69 8.59
CA ILE A 13 10.08 7.58 7.70
C ILE A 13 11.21 7.96 6.74
N ARG A 14 11.19 9.18 6.18
CA ARG A 14 12.29 9.69 5.36
C ARG A 14 13.61 9.71 6.12
N ASP A 15 13.61 10.17 7.37
CA ASP A 15 14.81 10.30 8.18
C ASP A 15 15.39 8.92 8.60
N VAL A 16 14.52 7.91 8.81
CA VAL A 16 14.93 6.55 9.21
C VAL A 16 15.28 5.66 8.02
N ALA A 17 14.45 5.64 6.99
CA ALA A 17 14.55 4.69 5.86
C ALA A 17 15.07 5.32 4.56
N GLY A 18 15.25 6.64 4.53
CA GLY A 18 15.67 7.38 3.35
C GLY A 18 14.51 7.80 2.44
N VAL A 19 14.75 8.84 1.64
CA VAL A 19 13.74 9.42 0.73
C VAL A 19 13.28 8.46 -0.38
N ASP A 20 14.09 7.44 -0.70
CA ASP A 20 13.74 6.43 -1.68
C ASP A 20 12.77 5.37 -1.13
N SER A 21 12.53 5.34 0.19
CA SER A 21 11.78 4.28 0.88
C SER A 21 10.44 4.74 1.47
N VAL A 22 9.98 5.93 1.12
CA VAL A 22 8.73 6.53 1.62
C VAL A 22 7.68 6.66 0.52
N GLY A 23 6.40 6.51 0.87
CA GLY A 23 5.27 6.61 -0.05
C GLY A 23 4.00 7.07 0.66
N LEU A 24 2.92 7.25 -0.12
CA LEU A 24 1.61 7.65 0.38
C LEU A 24 0.61 6.50 0.23
N GLY A 25 -0.18 6.27 1.28
CA GLY A 25 -1.28 5.30 1.28
C GLY A 25 -2.38 5.81 2.20
N ALA A 26 -3.31 6.59 1.65
CA ALA A 26 -4.26 7.35 2.46
C ALA A 26 -5.38 6.51 3.08
N GLY A 27 -5.73 5.36 2.48
CA GLY A 27 -6.80 4.50 3.00
C GLY A 27 -8.17 5.17 3.06
N TYR A 28 -8.43 6.17 2.20
CA TYR A 28 -9.75 6.78 2.05
C TYR A 28 -10.83 5.72 1.83
N ASP A 29 -12.06 6.04 2.26
CA ASP A 29 -13.23 5.16 2.24
C ASP A 29 -13.15 3.89 3.11
N GLY A 30 -12.01 3.62 3.75
CA GLY A 30 -11.80 2.52 4.68
C GLY A 30 -11.90 2.90 6.17
N ILE A 31 -12.15 4.17 6.49
CA ILE A 31 -12.10 4.72 7.85
C ILE A 31 -13.28 5.65 8.16
N ASN A 32 -13.66 5.75 9.43
CA ASN A 32 -14.77 6.59 9.88
C ASN A 32 -14.41 8.08 10.01
N PHE A 33 -13.13 8.39 10.25
CA PHE A 33 -12.65 9.76 10.49
C PHE A 33 -11.29 9.96 9.84
N THR A 34 -11.13 11.07 9.15
CA THR A 34 -9.88 11.50 8.52
C THR A 34 -9.17 12.57 9.38
N PRO A 35 -7.84 12.73 9.26
CA PRO A 35 -7.14 13.85 9.88
C PRO A 35 -7.64 15.20 9.35
N THR A 36 -7.68 16.22 10.20
CA THR A 36 -8.05 17.58 9.79
C THR A 36 -7.07 18.12 8.75
N GLY A 37 -7.58 18.64 7.63
CA GLY A 37 -6.83 19.06 6.46
C GLY A 37 -6.53 17.94 5.45
N LEU A 38 -7.00 16.71 5.71
CA LEU A 38 -6.91 15.55 4.83
C LEU A 38 -8.28 14.87 4.68
N GLU A 39 -9.35 15.66 4.58
CA GLU A 39 -10.74 15.23 4.60
C GLU A 39 -11.06 14.21 3.49
N ASP A 40 -10.52 14.43 2.28
CA ASP A 40 -10.75 13.59 1.12
C ASP A 40 -9.58 13.63 0.12
N VAL A 41 -9.74 12.94 -1.00
CA VAL A 41 -8.74 12.84 -2.08
C VAL A 41 -8.38 14.19 -2.71
N SER A 42 -9.18 15.24 -2.56
CA SER A 42 -8.85 16.58 -3.04
C SER A 42 -7.83 17.28 -2.13
N SER A 43 -7.56 16.77 -0.92
CA SER A 43 -6.67 17.39 0.06
C SER A 43 -5.17 17.10 -0.17
N TYR A 44 -4.78 16.25 -1.13
CA TYR A 44 -3.37 15.97 -1.41
C TYR A 44 -2.53 17.23 -1.68
N PRO A 45 -2.95 18.23 -2.46
CA PRO A 45 -2.18 19.46 -2.68
C PRO A 45 -1.84 20.18 -1.37
N ALA A 46 -2.72 20.15 -0.36
CA ALA A 46 -2.46 20.74 0.95
C ALA A 46 -1.31 20.00 1.66
N LEU A 47 -1.28 18.66 1.60
CA LEU A 47 -0.19 17.86 2.18
C LEU A 47 1.16 18.19 1.53
N PHE A 48 1.18 18.26 0.19
CA PHE A 48 2.40 18.63 -0.53
C PHE A 48 2.85 20.06 -0.21
N ALA A 49 1.91 21.00 -0.07
CA ALA A 49 2.23 22.36 0.36
C ALA A 49 2.84 22.39 1.77
N GLN A 50 2.32 21.58 2.71
CA GLN A 50 2.86 21.45 4.06
C GLN A 50 4.31 20.91 4.04
N LEU A 51 4.57 19.89 3.22
CA LEU A 51 5.90 19.30 3.08
C LEU A 51 6.90 20.26 2.43
N VAL A 52 6.49 21.00 1.39
CA VAL A 52 7.30 22.06 0.77
C VAL A 52 7.62 23.16 1.79
N GLY A 53 6.61 23.61 2.54
CA GLY A 53 6.75 24.67 3.54
C GLY A 53 7.74 24.33 4.67
N SER A 54 7.99 23.05 4.93
CA SER A 54 9.00 22.60 5.90
C SER A 54 10.45 22.87 5.47
N GLY A 55 10.70 23.13 4.17
CA GLY A 55 12.03 23.32 3.60
C GLY A 55 12.89 22.05 3.49
N LYS A 56 12.40 20.89 3.99
CA LYS A 56 13.13 19.62 3.94
C LYS A 56 13.03 18.91 2.59
N TRP A 57 12.05 19.27 1.76
CA TRP A 57 11.69 18.57 0.53
C TRP A 57 12.01 19.41 -0.70
N ASN A 58 12.68 18.80 -1.67
CA ASN A 58 12.83 19.37 -3.01
C ASN A 58 11.83 18.71 -3.99
N THR A 59 11.71 19.27 -5.19
CA THR A 59 10.77 18.76 -6.21
C THR A 59 10.99 17.30 -6.57
N GLU A 60 12.25 16.83 -6.60
CA GLU A 60 12.56 15.45 -6.95
C GLU A 60 12.17 14.48 -5.82
N ASP A 61 12.45 14.85 -4.57
CA ASP A 61 12.01 14.12 -3.38
C ASP A 61 10.48 13.99 -3.35
N LEU A 62 9.75 15.05 -3.70
CA LEU A 62 8.29 15.04 -3.73
C LEU A 62 7.74 14.15 -4.84
N LYS A 63 8.37 14.10 -6.03
CA LYS A 63 7.98 13.15 -7.09
C LYS A 63 8.19 11.70 -6.64
N LYS A 64 9.28 11.44 -5.90
CA LYS A 64 9.55 10.13 -5.28
C LYS A 64 8.43 9.72 -4.34
N LEU A 65 8.07 10.61 -3.39
CA LEU A 65 6.97 10.40 -2.47
C LEU A 65 5.62 10.22 -3.19
N ALA A 66 5.34 11.03 -4.21
CA ALA A 66 4.08 11.01 -4.95
C ALA A 66 3.84 9.69 -5.70
N GLY A 67 4.90 8.99 -6.10
CA GLY A 67 4.74 7.68 -6.73
C GLY A 67 5.96 7.10 -7.41
N LEU A 68 7.05 7.86 -7.65
CA LEU A 68 8.21 7.26 -8.33
C LEU A 68 8.86 6.15 -7.50
N ASN A 69 8.82 6.24 -6.15
CA ASN A 69 9.27 5.16 -5.28
C ASN A 69 8.41 3.90 -5.46
N PHE A 70 7.09 4.06 -5.49
CA PHE A 70 6.16 2.95 -5.72
C PHE A 70 6.38 2.30 -7.09
N LEU A 71 6.49 3.12 -8.14
CA LEU A 71 6.76 2.63 -9.50
C LEU A 71 8.11 1.90 -9.61
N ARG A 72 9.14 2.36 -8.88
CA ARG A 72 10.43 1.65 -8.82
C ARG A 72 10.24 0.25 -8.22
N VAL A 73 9.54 0.14 -7.09
CA VAL A 73 9.29 -1.15 -6.44
C VAL A 73 8.47 -2.07 -7.34
N LEU A 74 7.41 -1.55 -7.98
CA LEU A 74 6.57 -2.36 -8.86
C LEU A 74 7.36 -2.94 -10.04
N ARG A 75 8.27 -2.15 -10.65
CA ARG A 75 9.17 -2.64 -11.71
C ARG A 75 10.13 -3.73 -11.24
N GLU A 76 10.69 -3.60 -10.03
CA GLU A 76 11.56 -4.65 -9.49
C GLU A 76 10.76 -5.93 -9.18
N VAL A 77 9.50 -5.81 -8.74
CA VAL A 77 8.61 -6.97 -8.57
C VAL A 77 8.33 -7.66 -9.91
N GLU A 78 8.04 -6.90 -10.97
CA GLU A 78 7.84 -7.45 -12.32
C GLU A 78 9.08 -8.20 -12.82
N LYS A 79 10.26 -7.64 -12.57
CA LYS A 79 11.54 -8.27 -12.92
C LYS A 79 11.76 -9.58 -12.17
N VAL A 80 11.51 -9.61 -10.86
CA VAL A 80 11.60 -10.85 -10.05
C VAL A 80 10.62 -11.90 -10.58
N LYS A 81 9.40 -11.51 -10.92
CA LYS A 81 8.41 -12.40 -11.53
C LYS A 81 8.92 -13.00 -12.85
N ASP A 82 9.55 -12.21 -13.72
CA ASP A 82 10.14 -12.71 -14.97
C ASP A 82 11.37 -13.61 -14.73
N ASP A 83 12.20 -13.29 -13.74
CA ASP A 83 13.37 -14.11 -13.36
C ASP A 83 12.96 -15.47 -12.79
N MET A 84 11.92 -15.50 -11.95
CA MET A 84 11.34 -16.73 -11.40
C MET A 84 10.76 -17.62 -12.51
N ALA A 85 10.02 -17.03 -13.45
CA ALA A 85 9.48 -17.77 -14.60
C ALA A 85 10.62 -18.36 -15.46
N ARG A 86 11.69 -17.60 -15.72
CA ARG A 86 12.85 -18.06 -16.51
C ARG A 86 13.68 -19.14 -15.81
N SER A 87 13.73 -19.12 -14.49
CA SER A 87 14.45 -20.13 -13.69
C SER A 87 13.66 -21.42 -13.48
N GLY A 88 12.42 -21.50 -13.99
CA GLY A 88 11.57 -22.69 -13.88
C GLY A 88 10.92 -22.84 -12.51
N ALA A 89 10.71 -21.74 -11.78
CA ALA A 89 9.92 -21.77 -10.56
C ALA A 89 8.49 -22.24 -10.87
N GLU A 90 8.06 -23.34 -10.25
CA GLU A 90 6.71 -23.85 -10.38
C GLU A 90 5.73 -22.98 -9.59
N PRO A 91 4.48 -22.81 -10.07
CA PRO A 91 3.43 -22.17 -9.29
C PRO A 91 3.23 -22.87 -7.95
N PHE A 92 2.96 -22.10 -6.90
CA PHE A 92 2.55 -22.68 -5.64
C PHE A 92 1.18 -23.35 -5.77
N GLU A 93 1.11 -24.64 -5.46
CA GLU A 93 -0.13 -25.41 -5.43
C GLU A 93 -0.51 -25.76 -3.99
N ASP A 94 -1.76 -25.48 -3.62
CA ASP A 94 -2.35 -25.92 -2.35
C ASP A 94 -3.48 -26.92 -2.60
N ASN A 95 -3.49 -28.00 -1.84
CA ASN A 95 -4.49 -29.05 -1.95
C ASN A 95 -5.62 -28.81 -0.95
N ILE A 96 -6.78 -28.37 -1.46
CA ILE A 96 -7.97 -28.21 -0.63
C ILE A 96 -8.42 -29.59 -0.13
N ALA A 97 -8.36 -29.82 1.19
CA ALA A 97 -8.73 -31.10 1.78
C ALA A 97 -10.16 -31.50 1.40
N THR A 98 -10.36 -32.77 1.04
CA THR A 98 -11.65 -33.30 0.53
C THR A 98 -12.82 -33.08 1.49
N LYS A 99 -12.56 -32.94 2.80
CA LYS A 99 -13.57 -32.60 3.80
C LYS A 99 -14.26 -31.24 3.54
N TYR A 100 -13.61 -30.32 2.84
CA TYR A 100 -14.18 -29.03 2.43
C TYR A 100 -14.91 -29.10 1.07
N LEU A 101 -14.69 -30.17 0.29
CA LEU A 101 -15.29 -30.40 -1.03
C LEU A 101 -16.52 -31.33 -0.96
N LYS A 102 -16.65 -32.16 0.08
CA LYS A 102 -17.78 -33.08 0.26
C LYS A 102 -19.08 -32.30 0.54
N GLY A 103 -20.05 -32.38 -0.36
CA GLY A 103 -21.42 -31.91 -0.16
C GLY A 103 -21.73 -30.50 -0.66
N ARG A 104 -20.76 -29.77 -1.21
CA ARG A 104 -21.01 -28.49 -1.91
C ARG A 104 -21.02 -28.72 -3.41
N THR A 105 -22.20 -28.82 -4.00
CA THR A 105 -22.40 -28.88 -5.46
C THR A 105 -22.70 -27.51 -6.08
N ASN A 106 -22.73 -26.44 -5.27
CA ASN A 106 -22.89 -25.07 -5.72
C ASN A 106 -21.64 -24.23 -5.38
N CYS A 107 -21.27 -23.34 -6.29
CA CYS A 107 -20.28 -22.32 -5.99
C CYS A 107 -20.91 -21.28 -5.06
N THR A 108 -20.54 -21.28 -3.78
CA THR A 108 -20.94 -20.22 -2.83
C THR A 108 -19.70 -19.52 -2.31
N SER A 109 -19.80 -18.21 -2.06
CA SER A 109 -18.75 -17.39 -1.45
C SER A 109 -18.66 -17.58 0.08
N GLU A 110 -19.34 -18.59 0.64
CA GLU A 110 -19.33 -18.85 2.08
C GLU A 110 -18.01 -19.49 2.49
N ASP A 111 -17.26 -18.75 3.30
CA ASP A 111 -15.97 -19.16 3.85
C ASP A 111 -16.12 -20.46 4.68
N PRO A 112 -15.47 -21.58 4.28
CA PRO A 112 -15.43 -22.81 5.07
C PRO A 112 -14.88 -22.65 6.49
N PHE A 113 -14.17 -21.56 6.79
CA PHE A 113 -13.46 -21.34 8.04
C PHE A 113 -14.19 -20.42 9.03
N GLN A 114 -15.35 -19.87 8.67
CA GLN A 114 -16.18 -19.16 9.64
C GLN A 114 -16.81 -20.15 10.64
N LYS A 115 -16.37 -20.07 11.91
CA LYS A 115 -17.09 -20.71 13.02
C LYS A 115 -18.48 -20.08 13.11
N LYS A 116 -19.52 -20.88 12.88
CA LYS A 116 -20.88 -20.54 13.29
C LYS A 116 -20.89 -20.44 14.82
N ASN A 117 -21.25 -19.27 15.34
CA ASN A 117 -21.64 -19.10 16.74
C ASN A 117 -22.92 -19.89 17.02
#